data_AF-A0A954LNM3-F1
#
_entry.id   AF-A0A954LNM3-F1
#
_cell.length_a   1.000
_cell.length_b   1.000
_cell.length_c   1.000
_cell.angle_alpha   90.00
_cell.angle_beta   90.00
_cell.angle_gamma   90.00
#
_symmetry.space_group_name_H-M   'P 1'
#
loop_
_entity.id
_entity.type
_entity.pdbx_description
1 polymer ?
#
loop_
_entity_poly.entity_id
_entity_poly.type
_entity_poly.pdbx_seq_one_letter_code
_entity_poly.pdbx_strand_id
1 'polypeptide(L)'
;MLPTHSRRDFLRTGSAVLAGVALHQTPGLLMAADTNKDTKPTPIPIVDTHQHLWDLEKLQLPWLENGGPKELNRNYLMADYLKATAGQNVVKTVYMEVNVAPSQQEKEAEYVLDLCQQ
;
A
#
# COMPACT_ATOMS: atom_id res chain seq x y z
N MET A 1 -3.39 -23.52 23.74
CA MET A 1 -4.12 -22.93 22.61
C MET A 1 -3.91 -21.42 22.71
N LEU A 2 -3.10 -20.83 21.82
CA LEU A 2 -2.81 -19.40 21.87
C LEU A 2 -3.97 -18.61 21.24
N PRO A 3 -4.46 -17.53 21.87
CA PRO A 3 -5.57 -16.75 21.33
C PRO A 3 -5.16 -16.00 20.05
N THR A 4 -5.86 -16.28 18.95
CA THR A 4 -5.70 -15.58 17.67
C THR A 4 -6.40 -14.23 17.76
N HIS A 5 -5.63 -13.15 17.87
CA HIS A 5 -6.15 -11.80 17.81
C HIS A 5 -6.17 -11.33 16.35
N SER A 6 -7.32 -10.88 15.87
CA SER A 6 -7.44 -10.29 14.54
C SER A 6 -6.88 -8.86 14.55
N ARG A 7 -6.39 -8.38 13.40
CA ARG A 7 -5.99 -6.96 13.22
C ARG A 7 -7.11 -5.99 13.63
N ARG A 8 -8.38 -6.42 13.51
CA ARG A 8 -9.55 -5.65 13.97
C ARG A 8 -9.68 -5.56 15.50
N ASP A 9 -9.20 -6.55 16.24
CA ASP A 9 -9.28 -6.57 17.70
C ASP A 9 -8.25 -5.62 18.31
N PHE A 10 -7.05 -5.54 17.71
CA PHE A 10 -6.01 -4.59 18.11
C PHE A 10 -6.46 -3.12 17.99
N LEU A 11 -7.17 -2.77 16.92
CA LEU A 11 -7.66 -1.40 16.70
C LEU A 11 -8.80 -1.00 17.64
N ARG A 12 -9.62 -1.96 18.11
CA ARG A 12 -10.67 -1.68 19.11
C ARG A 12 -10.10 -1.41 20.50
N THR A 13 -9.04 -2.12 20.88
CA THR A 13 -8.41 -1.94 22.20
C THR A 13 -7.65 -0.62 22.33
N GLY A 14 -7.18 -0.05 21.21
CA GLY A 14 -6.46 1.23 21.19
C GLY A 14 -7.30 2.48 21.49
N SER A 15 -8.64 2.39 21.47
CA SER A 15 -9.53 3.55 21.67
C SER A 15 -10.02 3.73 23.12
N ALA A 16 -9.53 2.93 24.08
CA ALA A 16 -10.09 2.87 25.44
C ALA A 16 -9.05 3.12 26.56
N VAL A 17 -8.14 4.10 26.41
CA VAL A 17 -7.35 4.63 27.53
C VAL A 17 -7.49 6.14 27.57
N LEU A 18 -8.59 6.65 28.15
CA LEU A 18 -8.71 8.05 28.61
C LEU A 18 -9.83 8.25 29.64
N ALA A 19 -10.11 7.25 30.48
CA ALA A 19 -11.02 7.42 31.62
C ALA A 19 -10.48 6.67 32.84
N GLY A 20 -9.58 7.31 33.60
CA GLY A 20 -9.21 6.76 34.88
C GLY A 20 -7.90 7.24 35.52
N VAL A 21 -7.60 8.53 35.55
CA VAL A 21 -6.81 9.12 36.65
C VAL A 21 -7.29 10.56 36.87
N ALA A 22 -8.30 10.73 37.72
CA ALA A 22 -8.55 12.01 38.37
C ALA A 22 -8.10 11.86 39.82
N LEU A 23 -7.01 12.56 40.16
CA LEU A 23 -6.66 13.14 41.47
C LEU A 23 -5.14 13.37 41.46
N HIS A 24 -4.73 14.55 41.00
CA HIS A 24 -3.80 15.47 41.69
C HIS A 24 -3.55 16.67 40.76
N GLN A 25 -3.75 17.86 41.31
CA GLN A 25 -3.72 19.13 40.61
C GLN A 25 -2.30 19.48 40.13
N THR A 26 -2.14 19.72 38.83
CA THR A 26 -1.05 20.56 38.29
C THR A 26 -1.69 21.70 37.49
N PRO A 27 -1.44 22.97 37.85
CA PRO A 27 -1.86 24.08 37.02
C PRO A 27 -0.84 24.23 35.88
N GLY A 28 -1.33 24.27 34.64
CA GLY A 28 -0.53 24.75 33.51
C GLY A 28 -0.07 23.68 32.52
N LEU A 29 -1.03 23.09 31.82
CA LEU A 29 -0.93 22.98 30.36
C LEU A 29 -2.34 22.79 29.81
N LEU A 30 -3.08 23.90 29.60
CA LEU A 30 -4.20 23.87 28.67
C LEU A 30 -3.59 23.51 27.30
N MET A 31 -3.78 22.28 26.85
CA MET A 31 -3.87 22.02 25.42
C MET A 31 -5.09 22.82 24.96
N ALA A 32 -4.84 24.04 24.48
CA ALA A 32 -5.83 24.73 23.68
C ALA A 32 -6.11 23.79 22.51
N ALA A 33 -7.24 23.09 22.56
CA ALA A 33 -7.78 22.44 21.39
C ALA A 33 -7.95 23.55 20.36
N ASP A 34 -7.11 23.54 19.35
CA ASP A 34 -7.24 24.43 18.21
C ASP A 34 -8.62 24.15 17.61
N THR A 35 -9.54 25.09 17.81
CA THR A 35 -10.94 24.99 17.39
C THR A 35 -11.12 25.36 15.92
N ASN A 36 -10.01 25.38 15.16
CA ASN A 36 -10.06 25.60 13.73
C ASN A 36 -10.71 24.40 13.02
N LYS A 37 -12.04 24.47 12.92
CA LYS A 37 -12.92 23.50 12.23
C LYS A 37 -12.67 23.41 10.71
N ASP A 38 -11.75 24.19 10.15
CA ASP A 38 -11.55 24.31 8.70
C ASP A 38 -10.27 23.64 8.15
N THR A 39 -9.45 22.99 8.99
CA THR A 39 -8.32 22.21 8.49
C THR A 39 -8.79 20.82 8.05
N LYS A 40 -9.08 20.67 6.75
CA LYS A 40 -9.14 19.33 6.13
C LYS A 40 -7.81 18.61 6.45
N PRO A 41 -7.84 17.38 6.99
CA PRO A 41 -6.62 16.63 7.25
C PRO A 41 -5.80 16.50 5.97
N THR A 42 -4.54 16.94 6.00
CA THR A 42 -3.61 16.68 4.89
C THR A 42 -3.46 15.16 4.75
N PRO A 43 -3.71 14.59 3.56
CA PRO A 43 -3.56 13.16 3.36
C PRO A 43 -2.13 12.71 3.68
N ILE A 44 -1.99 11.60 4.42
CA ILE A 44 -0.70 11.00 4.74
C ILE A 44 -0.11 10.42 3.45
N PRO A 45 1.16 10.71 3.09
CA PRO A 45 1.79 10.13 1.90
C PRO A 45 1.98 8.61 2.07
N ILE A 46 1.60 7.84 1.05
CA ILE A 46 1.73 6.38 1.03
C ILE A 46 2.86 5.99 0.07
N VAL A 47 3.73 5.09 0.51
CA VAL A 47 4.65 4.35 -0.36
C VAL A 47 4.11 2.93 -0.48
N ASP A 48 3.75 2.53 -1.70
CA ASP A 48 3.40 1.15 -1.99
C ASP A 48 4.70 0.33 -2.11
N THR A 49 4.93 -0.56 -1.18
CA THR A 49 6.21 -1.27 -1.10
C THR A 49 6.25 -2.53 -1.96
N HIS A 50 5.15 -2.90 -2.64
CA HIS A 50 5.06 -4.18 -3.34
C HIS A 50 4.07 -4.12 -4.51
N GLN A 51 4.55 -3.68 -5.66
CA GLN A 51 3.78 -3.58 -6.89
C GLN A 51 4.30 -4.56 -7.94
N HIS A 52 3.37 -5.19 -8.65
CA HIS A 52 3.65 -5.95 -9.86
C HIS A 52 3.04 -5.24 -11.07
N LEU A 53 3.79 -5.16 -12.17
CA LEU A 53 3.35 -4.67 -13.47
C LEU A 53 3.84 -5.62 -14.54
N TRP A 54 3.03 -5.90 -15.55
CA TRP A 54 3.44 -6.74 -16.68
C TRP A 54 2.70 -6.40 -17.96
N ASP A 55 3.42 -6.60 -19.06
CA ASP A 55 2.94 -6.46 -20.44
C ASP A 55 3.12 -7.82 -21.13
N LEU A 56 2.01 -8.52 -21.37
CA LEU A 56 2.00 -9.87 -21.94
C LEU A 56 2.39 -9.88 -23.43
N GLU A 57 2.47 -8.73 -24.09
CA GLU A 57 3.07 -8.63 -25.42
C GLU A 57 4.61 -8.68 -25.36
N LYS A 58 5.20 -8.40 -24.20
CA LYS A 58 6.65 -8.32 -23.99
C LYS A 58 7.19 -9.45 -23.12
N LEU A 59 6.46 -9.85 -22.08
CA LEU A 59 6.92 -10.80 -21.07
C LEU A 59 6.10 -12.08 -21.13
N GLN A 60 6.78 -13.22 -20.95
CA GLN A 60 6.18 -14.54 -20.83
C GLN A 60 6.08 -14.90 -19.35
N LEU A 61 4.87 -15.13 -18.87
CA LEU A 61 4.57 -15.49 -17.48
C LEU A 61 3.95 -16.89 -17.46
N PRO A 62 4.76 -17.98 -17.41
CA PRO A 62 4.25 -19.35 -17.51
C PRO A 62 3.21 -19.71 -16.44
N TRP A 63 3.24 -19.04 -15.29
CA TRP A 63 2.28 -19.26 -14.21
C TRP A 63 0.87 -18.73 -14.53
N LEU A 64 0.70 -17.84 -15.50
CA LEU A 64 -0.61 -17.41 -15.99
C LEU A 64 -1.26 -18.46 -16.92
N GLU A 65 -0.45 -19.14 -17.74
CA GLU A 65 -0.92 -20.15 -18.69
C GLU A 65 -1.28 -21.48 -18.01
N ASN A 66 -0.57 -21.83 -16.94
CA ASN A 66 -0.72 -23.12 -16.24
C ASN A 66 -1.81 -23.11 -15.16
N GLY A 67 -2.99 -22.57 -15.48
CA GLY A 67 -4.14 -22.54 -14.55
C GLY A 67 -4.15 -21.36 -13.58
N GLY A 68 -3.45 -20.27 -13.93
CA GLY A 68 -3.53 -19.01 -13.19
C GLY A 68 -4.94 -18.40 -13.21
N PRO A 69 -5.26 -17.48 -12.28
CA PRO A 69 -6.54 -16.79 -12.26
C PRO A 69 -6.78 -16.06 -13.60
N LYS A 70 -7.92 -16.30 -14.24
CA LYS A 70 -8.24 -15.73 -15.56
C LYS A 70 -8.26 -14.21 -15.54
N GLU A 71 -8.59 -13.63 -14.39
CA GLU A 71 -8.63 -12.20 -14.16
C GLU A 71 -7.25 -11.55 -14.33
N LEU A 72 -6.19 -12.29 -14.04
CA LEU A 72 -4.81 -11.84 -14.14
C LEU A 72 -4.21 -12.02 -15.56
N ASN A 73 -4.89 -12.77 -16.43
CA ASN A 73 -4.42 -13.04 -17.79
C ASN A 73 -4.72 -11.89 -18.76
N ARG A 74 -4.17 -10.71 -18.44
CA ARG A 74 -4.22 -9.47 -19.21
C ARG A 74 -3.02 -8.59 -18.84
N ASN A 75 -2.82 -7.50 -19.57
CA ASN A 75 -1.83 -6.49 -19.21
C ASN A 75 -2.24 -5.74 -17.93
N TYR A 76 -1.24 -5.45 -17.10
CA TYR A 76 -1.32 -4.57 -15.94
C TYR A 76 -0.19 -3.55 -16.04
N LEU A 77 -0.51 -2.38 -16.58
CA LEU A 77 0.45 -1.33 -16.91
C LEU A 77 0.42 -0.21 -15.86
N MET A 78 1.41 0.68 -15.90
CA MET A 78 1.47 1.83 -14.98
C MET A 78 0.20 2.70 -15.06
N ALA A 79 -0.41 2.83 -16.25
CA ALA A 79 -1.68 3.53 -16.42
C ALA A 79 -2.84 2.89 -15.63
N ASP A 80 -2.90 1.56 -15.56
CA ASP A 80 -3.89 0.84 -14.75
C ASP A 80 -3.66 1.09 -13.26
N TYR A 81 -2.38 1.07 -12.83
CA TYR A 81 -2.00 1.32 -11.45
C TYR A 81 -2.36 2.74 -10.98
N LEU A 82 -2.05 3.76 -11.79
CA LEU A 82 -2.39 5.16 -11.49
C LEU A 82 -3.90 5.35 -11.36
N LYS A 83 -4.69 4.66 -12.20
CA LYS A 83 -6.14 4.65 -12.08
C LYS A 83 -6.62 3.96 -10.80
N ALA A 84 -6.03 2.83 -10.43
CA ALA A 84 -6.39 2.06 -9.25
C ALA A 84 -6.04 2.79 -7.93
N THR A 85 -4.99 3.60 -7.93
CA THR A 85 -4.50 4.33 -6.75
C THR A 85 -4.99 5.78 -6.67
N ALA A 86 -5.81 6.21 -7.63
CA ALA A 86 -6.36 7.56 -7.66
C ALA A 86 -7.10 7.91 -6.35
N GLY A 87 -6.71 9.04 -5.73
CA GLY A 87 -7.28 9.51 -4.48
C GLY A 87 -6.68 8.91 -3.19
N GLN A 88 -5.78 7.92 -3.29
CA GLN A 88 -5.19 7.24 -2.13
C GLN A 88 -3.92 7.92 -1.59
N ASN A 89 -3.41 8.97 -2.26
CA ASN A 89 -2.15 9.65 -1.94
C ASN A 89 -0.91 8.72 -1.94
N VAL A 90 -0.86 7.78 -2.89
CA VAL A 90 0.34 7.00 -3.18
C VAL A 90 1.34 7.90 -3.91
N VAL A 91 2.48 8.16 -3.26
CA VAL A 91 3.51 9.08 -3.77
C VAL A 91 4.69 8.37 -4.40
N LYS A 92 4.89 7.09 -4.07
CA LYS A 92 5.94 6.22 -4.61
C LYS A 92 5.47 4.78 -4.59
N THR A 93 6.08 3.96 -5.45
CA THR A 93 5.89 2.52 -5.47
C THR A 93 7.22 1.79 -5.65
N VAL A 94 7.28 0.53 -5.22
CA VAL A 94 8.44 -0.37 -5.39
C VAL A 94 7.99 -1.56 -6.23
N TYR A 95 8.60 -1.70 -7.40
CA TYR A 95 8.39 -2.84 -8.29
C TYR A 95 8.94 -4.14 -7.68
N MET A 96 8.21 -5.23 -7.87
CA MET A 96 8.61 -6.59 -7.54
C MET A 96 8.48 -7.49 -8.76
N GLU A 97 9.45 -8.40 -8.92
CA GLU A 97 9.51 -9.35 -10.03
C GLU A 97 8.20 -10.14 -10.20
N VAL A 98 7.88 -10.49 -11.44
CA VAL A 98 6.62 -11.14 -11.81
C VAL A 98 6.79 -12.61 -12.21
N ASN A 99 7.93 -13.21 -11.87
CA ASN A 99 8.31 -14.58 -12.16
C ASN A 99 8.14 -14.92 -13.65
N VAL A 100 8.79 -14.12 -14.49
CA VAL A 100 8.86 -14.37 -15.95
C VAL A 100 9.52 -15.71 -16.24
N ALA A 101 9.37 -16.21 -17.47
CA ALA A 101 10.13 -17.36 -17.95
C ALA A 101 11.64 -17.16 -17.65
N PRO A 102 12.39 -18.19 -17.19
CA PRO A 102 13.78 -18.00 -16.76
C PRO A 102 14.68 -17.33 -17.80
N SER A 103 14.42 -17.53 -19.09
CA SER A 103 15.14 -16.90 -20.20
C SER A 103 14.87 -15.40 -20.38
N GLN A 104 13.93 -14.81 -19.65
CA GLN A 104 13.54 -13.40 -19.75
C GLN A 104 13.86 -12.57 -18.49
N GLN A 105 14.55 -13.12 -17.49
CA GLN A 105 14.84 -12.40 -16.25
C GLN A 105 15.64 -11.10 -16.47
N GLU A 106 16.64 -11.12 -17.37
CA GLU A 106 17.40 -9.91 -17.73
C GLU A 106 16.51 -8.90 -18.47
N LYS A 107 15.68 -9.38 -19.41
CA LYS A 107 14.72 -8.56 -20.15
C LYS A 107 13.69 -7.88 -19.23
N GLU A 108 13.23 -8.58 -18.19
CA GLU A 108 12.34 -8.01 -17.18
C GLU A 108 13.04 -6.87 -16.43
N ALA A 109 14.28 -7.08 -15.99
CA ALA A 109 15.04 -6.04 -15.30
C ALA A 109 15.25 -4.79 -16.17
N GLU A 110 15.61 -4.95 -17.44
CA GLU A 110 15.73 -3.85 -18.41
C GLU A 110 14.40 -3.10 -18.60
N TYR A 111 13.31 -3.85 -18.82
CA TYR A 111 11.96 -3.28 -18.97
C TYR A 111 11.55 -2.42 -17.76
N VAL A 112 11.85 -2.89 -16.54
CA VAL A 112 11.52 -2.18 -15.30
C VAL A 112 12.39 -0.95 -15.10
N LEU A 113 13.67 -1.01 -15.47
CA LEU A 113 14.54 0.18 -15.46
C LEU A 113 14.00 1.27 -16.39
N ASP A 114 13.56 0.91 -17.60
CA ASP A 114 12.95 1.85 -18.54
C ASP A 114 11.64 2.45 -18.00
N LEU A 115 10.84 1.67 -17.26
CA LEU A 115 9.65 2.17 -16.57
C LEU A 115 10.00 3.17 -15.46
N CYS A 116 11.08 2.93 -14.71
CA CYS A 116 11.48 3.78 -13.58
C CYS A 116 12.09 5.12 -14.02
N GLN A 117 12.53 5.24 -15.28
CA GLN A 117 13.12 6.46 -15.83
C GLN A 117 12.10 7.44 -16.42
N GLN A 118 10.83 7.03 -16.55
CA GLN A 118 9.73 7.87 -17.03
C GLN A 118 9.19 8.79 -15.94
#